data_AF-A0A4V3SHC7-F1
#
_entry.id   AF-A0A4V3SHC7-F1
#
_cell.length_a   1.000
_cell.length_b   1.000
_cell.length_c   1.000
_cell.angle_alpha   90.00
_cell.angle_beta   90.00
_cell.angle_gamma   90.00
#
_symmetry.space_group_name_H-M   'P 1'
#
loop_
_entity.id
_entity.type
_entity.pdbx_description
1 polymer ?
#
loop_
_entity_poly.entity_id
_entity_poly.type
_entity_poly.pdbx_seq_one_letter_code
_entity_poly.pdbx_strand_id
1 'polypeptide(L)'
;MTYLSDRINMDSYGQTKDIFTPKEWSNYHENKYSASHGERVHSERVKNDSRDIIQDTHATTQRYQQESTKRLRERLHDINFWKQELERQIYDIDCETSRLVKEKHRMELALQQTDYPLQIVTENINVRGHRRGVDKVEDGVQEALKLELNLLRNVQDILRKTICQAENQIR
;
A
#
# COMPACT_ATOMS: atom_id res chain seq x y z
N MET A 1 -63.20 92.33 -51.91
CA MET A 1 -63.28 92.41 -50.45
C MET A 1 -63.38 90.99 -49.92
N THR A 2 -62.28 90.51 -49.33
CA THR A 2 -62.17 89.82 -48.00
C THR A 2 -63.51 89.30 -47.43
N TYR A 3 -63.68 88.04 -47.01
CA TYR A 3 -63.01 87.26 -45.95
C TYR A 3 -63.31 85.75 -46.15
N LEU A 4 -62.33 84.83 -46.01
CA LEU A 4 -62.21 83.81 -44.92
C LEU A 4 -63.54 83.11 -44.59
N SER A 5 -63.70 81.78 -44.61
CA SER A 5 -62.80 80.70 -44.21
C SER A 5 -63.50 79.37 -44.51
N ASP A 6 -62.76 78.35 -44.95
CA ASP A 6 -63.06 76.98 -44.51
C ASP A 6 -61.75 76.20 -44.40
N ARG A 7 -61.40 75.88 -43.16
CA ARG A 7 -60.30 74.97 -42.83
C ARG A 7 -60.72 73.57 -43.27
N ILE A 8 -60.24 73.13 -44.43
CA ILE A 8 -60.25 71.72 -44.77
C ILE A 8 -59.09 71.05 -44.04
N ASN A 9 -59.50 70.30 -43.02
CA ASN A 9 -58.87 69.17 -42.34
C ASN A 9 -57.42 68.85 -42.72
N MET A 10 -56.54 69.05 -41.72
CA MET A 10 -55.20 68.47 -41.64
C MET A 10 -55.34 66.95 -41.45
N ASP A 11 -55.45 66.22 -42.55
CA ASP A 11 -55.21 64.78 -42.58
C ASP A 11 -54.46 64.46 -43.88
N SER A 12 -53.14 64.61 -43.82
CA SER A 12 -52.27 64.31 -44.95
C SER A 12 -50.89 63.86 -44.47
N TYR A 13 -50.76 62.53 -44.39
CA TYR A 13 -49.57 61.77 -44.76
C TYR A 13 -48.28 61.97 -43.96
N GLY A 14 -47.99 60.96 -43.13
CA GLY A 14 -46.69 60.30 -43.13
C GLY A 14 -45.64 60.90 -42.21
N GLN A 15 -45.17 60.05 -41.30
CA GLN A 15 -43.89 60.17 -40.58
C GLN A 15 -42.82 60.94 -41.38
N THR A 16 -42.40 62.11 -40.90
CA THR A 16 -41.21 62.81 -41.42
C THR A 16 -39.98 61.96 -41.12
N LYS A 17 -39.55 61.22 -42.15
CA LYS A 17 -38.35 60.42 -42.18
C LYS A 17 -37.16 61.33 -42.51
N ASP A 18 -36.21 61.38 -41.59
CA ASP A 18 -34.82 61.83 -41.68
C ASP A 18 -34.28 62.20 -43.07
N ILE A 19 -33.89 63.47 -43.27
CA ILE A 19 -33.02 63.88 -44.38
C ILE A 19 -31.62 64.12 -43.80
N PHE A 20 -30.72 63.17 -44.01
CA PHE A 20 -29.33 63.25 -43.55
C PHE A 20 -28.46 63.99 -44.57
N THR A 21 -27.47 64.76 -44.09
CA THR A 21 -26.46 65.34 -44.99
C THR A 21 -25.47 64.26 -45.47
N PRO A 22 -24.88 64.40 -46.68
CA PRO A 22 -23.88 63.44 -47.17
C PRO A 22 -22.71 63.20 -46.20
N LYS A 23 -22.33 64.21 -45.41
CA LYS A 23 -21.28 64.11 -44.40
C LYS A 23 -21.70 63.28 -43.18
N GLU A 24 -22.92 63.48 -42.67
CA GLU A 24 -23.47 62.66 -41.58
C GLU A 24 -23.65 61.21 -42.01
N TRP A 25 -24.10 60.99 -43.25
CA TRP A 25 -24.17 59.66 -43.84
C TRP A 25 -22.77 59.01 -43.91
N SER A 26 -21.77 59.73 -44.43
CA SER A 26 -20.39 59.21 -44.51
C SER A 26 -19.82 58.86 -43.12
N ASN A 27 -19.95 59.76 -42.15
CA ASN A 27 -19.46 59.55 -40.78
C ASN A 27 -20.17 58.37 -40.09
N TYR A 28 -21.48 58.21 -40.31
CA TYR A 28 -22.23 57.08 -39.78
C TYR A 28 -21.71 55.74 -40.35
N HIS A 29 -21.48 55.67 -41.66
CA HIS A 29 -20.96 54.46 -42.31
C HIS A 29 -19.52 54.16 -41.87
N GLU A 30 -18.68 55.18 -41.72
CA GLU A 30 -17.31 55.03 -41.22
C GLU A 30 -17.26 54.51 -39.78
N ASN A 31 -18.08 55.08 -38.89
CA ASN A 31 -18.22 54.60 -37.52
C ASN A 31 -18.76 53.17 -37.46
N LYS A 32 -19.76 52.84 -38.28
CA LYS A 32 -20.31 51.47 -38.38
C LYS A 32 -19.25 50.49 -38.89
N TYR A 33 -18.46 50.87 -39.88
CA TYR A 33 -17.39 50.04 -40.41
C TYR A 33 -16.30 49.81 -39.36
N SER A 34 -15.88 50.86 -38.66
CA SER A 34 -14.89 50.77 -37.58
C SER A 34 -15.37 49.87 -36.43
N ALA A 35 -16.63 50.03 -35.98
CA ALA A 35 -17.23 49.20 -34.96
C ALA A 35 -17.32 47.73 -35.39
N SER A 36 -17.82 47.45 -36.61
CA SER A 36 -17.89 46.09 -37.16
C SER A 36 -16.52 45.46 -37.33
N HIS A 37 -15.51 46.24 -37.73
CA HIS A 37 -14.13 45.78 -37.80
C HIS A 37 -13.58 45.41 -36.42
N GLY A 38 -13.83 46.24 -35.40
CA GLY A 38 -13.47 45.97 -34.01
C GLY A 38 -14.12 44.70 -33.47
N GLU A 39 -15.42 44.50 -33.72
CA GLU A 39 -16.15 43.28 -33.35
C GLU A 39 -15.59 42.04 -34.05
N ARG A 40 -15.23 42.15 -35.33
CA ARG A 40 -14.63 41.05 -36.09
C ARG A 40 -13.28 40.64 -35.49
N VAL A 41 -12.39 41.59 -35.22
CA VAL A 41 -11.09 41.34 -34.59
C VAL A 41 -11.27 40.74 -33.20
N HIS A 42 -12.20 41.25 -32.41
CA HIS A 42 -12.51 40.70 -31.09
C HIS A 42 -13.01 39.25 -31.18
N SER A 43 -13.94 38.95 -32.09
CA SER A 43 -14.45 37.60 -32.32
C SER A 43 -13.34 36.63 -32.75
N GLU A 44 -12.44 37.07 -33.62
CA GLU A 44 -11.30 36.28 -34.06
C GLU A 44 -10.34 35.98 -32.90
N ARG A 45 -10.03 36.98 -32.07
CA ARG A 45 -9.22 36.78 -30.87
C ARG A 45 -9.87 35.78 -29.91
N VAL A 46 -11.16 35.94 -29.60
CA VAL A 46 -11.88 35.02 -28.70
C VAL A 46 -11.87 33.58 -29.23
N LYS A 47 -12.00 33.39 -30.54
CA LYS A 47 -11.92 32.05 -31.16
C LYS A 47 -10.52 31.44 -31.01
N ASN A 48 -9.48 32.24 -31.23
CA ASN A 48 -8.10 31.78 -31.07
C ASN A 48 -7.81 31.44 -29.60
N ASP A 49 -8.13 32.34 -28.67
CA ASP A 49 -7.98 32.11 -27.23
C ASP A 49 -8.74 30.86 -26.77
N SER A 50 -9.97 30.66 -27.26
CA SER A 50 -10.77 29.47 -26.95
C SER A 50 -10.11 28.19 -27.48
N ARG A 51 -9.55 28.24 -28.69
CA ARG A 51 -8.84 27.10 -29.28
C ARG A 51 -7.60 26.74 -28.47
N ASP A 52 -6.83 27.74 -28.08
CA ASP A 52 -5.61 27.56 -27.28
C ASP A 52 -5.94 26.96 -25.92
N ILE A 53 -6.97 27.49 -25.22
CA ILE A 53 -7.43 26.95 -23.93
C ILE A 53 -7.90 25.50 -24.06
N ILE A 54 -8.66 25.16 -25.12
CA ILE A 54 -9.11 23.79 -25.36
C ILE A 54 -7.91 22.86 -25.56
N GLN A 55 -6.94 23.27 -26.37
CA GLN A 55 -5.75 22.48 -26.65
C GLN A 55 -4.91 22.27 -25.39
N ASP A 56 -4.66 23.33 -24.62
CA ASP A 56 -3.88 23.28 -23.39
C ASP A 56 -4.57 22.43 -22.32
N THR A 57 -5.89 22.60 -22.16
CA THR A 57 -6.70 21.79 -21.24
C THR A 57 -6.65 20.33 -21.65
N HIS A 58 -6.86 20.01 -22.93
CA HIS A 58 -6.82 18.65 -23.43
C HIS A 58 -5.44 18.00 -23.20
N ALA A 59 -4.35 18.69 -23.56
CA ALA A 59 -2.99 18.19 -23.36
C ALA A 59 -2.68 17.96 -21.88
N THR A 60 -3.07 18.91 -21.02
CA THR A 60 -2.87 18.84 -19.58
C THR A 60 -3.66 17.68 -18.95
N THR A 61 -4.95 17.56 -19.29
CA THR A 61 -5.81 16.46 -18.83
C THR A 61 -5.28 15.11 -19.28
N GLN A 62 -4.87 14.97 -20.54
CA GLN A 62 -4.32 13.73 -21.07
C GLN A 62 -3.04 13.32 -20.32
N ARG A 63 -2.14 14.28 -20.09
CA ARG A 63 -0.90 14.04 -19.32
C ARG A 63 -1.19 13.58 -17.90
N TYR A 64 -2.10 14.26 -17.19
CA TYR A 64 -2.46 13.87 -15.82
C TYR A 64 -3.15 12.51 -15.77
N GLN A 65 -4.03 12.21 -16.74
CA GLN A 65 -4.69 10.91 -16.81
C GLN A 65 -3.68 9.79 -17.04
N GLN A 66 -2.71 9.97 -17.94
CA GLN A 66 -1.65 9.00 -18.19
C GLN A 66 -0.78 8.78 -16.96
N GLU A 67 -0.34 9.86 -16.31
CA GLU A 67 0.49 9.78 -15.10
C GLU A 67 -0.26 9.10 -13.94
N SER A 68 -1.53 9.47 -13.73
CA SER A 68 -2.38 8.83 -12.71
C SER A 68 -2.55 7.34 -12.98
N THR A 69 -2.85 6.98 -14.23
CA THR A 69 -3.01 5.57 -14.65
C THR A 69 -1.71 4.79 -14.45
N LYS A 70 -0.56 5.39 -14.76
CA LYS A 70 0.76 4.78 -14.54
C LYS A 70 1.00 4.53 -13.05
N ARG A 71 0.81 5.54 -12.21
CA ARG A 71 0.99 5.42 -10.74
C ARG A 71 0.06 4.38 -10.11
N LEU A 72 -1.18 4.31 -10.58
CA LEU A 72 -2.13 3.29 -10.13
C LEU A 72 -1.66 1.88 -10.50
N ARG A 73 -1.10 1.70 -11.71
CA ARG A 73 -0.55 0.42 -12.14
C ARG A 73 0.67 0.00 -11.31
N GLU A 74 1.59 0.93 -11.06
CA GLU A 74 2.77 0.69 -10.22
C GLU A 74 2.34 0.30 -8.81
N ARG A 75 1.44 1.07 -8.19
CA ARG A 75 0.93 0.77 -6.86
C ARG A 75 0.19 -0.57 -6.78
N LEU A 76 -0.58 -0.92 -7.81
CA LEU A 76 -1.23 -2.24 -7.90
C LEU A 76 -0.20 -3.37 -7.98
N HIS A 77 0.87 -3.18 -8.77
CA HIS A 77 1.96 -4.13 -8.85
C HIS A 77 2.64 -4.31 -7.49
N ASP A 78 3.00 -3.21 -6.83
CA ASP A 78 3.65 -3.24 -5.51
C ASP A 78 2.77 -3.94 -4.46
N ILE A 79 1.48 -3.62 -4.42
CA ILE A 79 0.54 -4.26 -3.48
C ILE A 79 0.47 -5.76 -3.74
N ASN A 80 0.36 -6.18 -5.00
CA ASN A 80 0.31 -7.60 -5.34
C ASN A 80 1.63 -8.32 -5.02
N PHE A 81 2.76 -7.68 -5.30
CA PHE A 81 4.08 -8.21 -4.97
C PHE A 81 4.22 -8.42 -3.46
N TRP A 82 3.94 -7.39 -2.67
CA TRP A 82 4.05 -7.47 -1.21
C TRP A 82 3.04 -8.44 -0.61
N LYS A 83 1.83 -8.53 -1.18
CA LYS A 83 0.86 -9.56 -0.78
C LYS A 83 1.41 -10.97 -0.98
N GLN A 84 1.93 -11.28 -2.17
CA GLN A 84 2.49 -12.60 -2.47
C GLN A 84 3.70 -12.90 -1.58
N GLU A 85 4.55 -11.90 -1.34
CA GLU A 85 5.71 -12.06 -0.46
C GLU A 85 5.28 -12.33 0.98
N LEU A 86 4.29 -11.61 1.51
CA LEU A 86 3.74 -11.87 2.84
C LEU A 86 3.11 -13.26 2.93
N GLU A 87 2.33 -13.68 1.93
CA GLU A 87 1.74 -15.02 1.87
C GLU A 87 2.81 -16.12 1.88
N ARG A 88 3.92 -15.91 1.15
CA ARG A 88 5.08 -16.81 1.15
C ARG A 88 5.75 -16.87 2.52
N GLN A 89 6.02 -15.71 3.14
CA GLN A 89 6.67 -15.65 4.46
C GLN A 89 5.81 -16.30 5.54
N ILE A 90 4.49 -16.12 5.51
CA ILE A 90 3.55 -16.80 6.41
C ILE A 90 3.68 -18.32 6.25
N TYR A 91 3.63 -18.82 5.01
CA TYR A 91 3.77 -20.25 4.72
C TYR A 91 5.11 -20.81 5.22
N ASP A 92 6.21 -20.09 4.98
CA ASP A 92 7.55 -20.49 5.41
C ASP A 92 7.65 -20.57 6.95
N ILE A 93 7.10 -19.56 7.66
CA ILE A 93 7.05 -19.54 9.13
C ILE A 93 6.17 -20.67 9.67
N ASP A 94 5.02 -20.95 9.05
CA ASP A 94 4.14 -22.06 9.46
C ASP A 94 4.84 -23.42 9.31
N CYS A 95 5.58 -23.61 8.21
CA CYS A 95 6.39 -24.80 7.97
C CYS A 95 7.51 -24.94 9.01
N GLU A 96 8.26 -23.86 9.26
CA GLU A 96 9.35 -23.82 10.25
C GLU A 96 8.81 -24.12 11.65
N THR A 97 7.70 -23.50 12.04
CA THR A 97 7.03 -23.70 13.32
C THR A 97 6.55 -25.13 13.48
N SER A 98 5.93 -25.70 12.44
CA SER A 98 5.50 -27.11 12.43
C SER A 98 6.68 -28.07 12.57
N ARG A 99 7.82 -27.76 11.97
CA ARG A 99 9.06 -28.53 12.14
C ARG A 99 9.58 -28.41 13.56
N LEU A 100 9.66 -27.21 14.10
CA LEU A 100 10.16 -26.95 15.46
C LEU A 100 9.30 -27.64 16.52
N VAL A 101 7.97 -27.67 16.36
CA VAL A 101 7.04 -28.41 17.24
C VAL A 101 7.33 -29.91 17.22
N LYS A 102 7.54 -30.50 16.04
CA LYS A 102 7.88 -31.94 15.91
C LYS A 102 9.22 -32.27 16.56
N GLU A 103 10.22 -31.42 16.34
CA GLU A 103 11.55 -31.61 16.92
C GLU A 103 11.54 -31.45 18.44
N LYS A 104 10.79 -30.47 18.96
CA LYS A 104 10.52 -30.31 20.40
C LYS A 104 9.93 -31.59 20.97
N HIS A 105 8.87 -32.12 20.36
CA HIS A 105 8.23 -33.34 20.83
C HIS A 105 9.20 -34.53 20.82
N ARG A 106 10.05 -34.66 19.79
CA ARG A 106 11.09 -35.69 19.75
C ARG A 106 12.08 -35.56 20.91
N MET A 107 12.47 -34.33 21.28
CA MET A 107 13.35 -34.08 22.42
C MET A 107 12.69 -34.40 23.76
N GLU A 108 11.39 -34.11 23.93
CA GLU A 108 10.63 -34.50 25.12
C GLU A 108 10.58 -36.02 25.30
N LEU A 109 10.31 -36.76 24.22
CA LEU A 109 10.35 -38.23 24.23
C LEU A 109 11.76 -38.76 24.54
N ALA A 110 12.80 -38.18 23.93
CA ALA A 110 14.18 -38.55 24.22
C ALA A 110 14.54 -38.30 25.70
N LEU A 111 14.07 -37.20 26.28
CA LEU A 111 14.25 -36.90 27.70
C LEU A 111 13.59 -37.98 28.57
N GLN A 112 12.34 -38.36 28.29
CA GLN A 112 11.65 -39.44 29.01
C GLN A 112 12.40 -40.77 28.89
N GLN A 113 12.95 -41.09 27.72
CA GLN A 113 13.74 -42.31 27.52
C GLN A 113 15.01 -42.38 28.39
N THR A 114 15.55 -41.24 28.83
CA THR A 114 16.73 -41.23 29.72
C THR A 114 16.41 -41.55 31.18
N ASP A 115 15.15 -41.49 31.61
CA ASP A 115 14.77 -41.68 33.01
C ASP A 115 15.05 -43.12 33.48
N TYR A 116 14.76 -44.11 32.64
CA TYR A 116 14.97 -45.52 32.98
C TYR A 116 16.47 -45.90 33.12
N PRO A 117 17.36 -45.57 32.15
CA PRO A 117 18.81 -45.73 32.34
C PRO A 117 19.35 -45.00 33.57
N LEU A 118 18.86 -43.78 33.84
CA LEU A 118 19.28 -43.01 35.02
C LEU A 118 18.92 -43.73 36.32
N GLN A 119 17.73 -44.32 36.39
CA GLN A 119 17.30 -45.14 37.51
C GLN A 119 18.20 -46.37 37.70
N ILE A 120 18.47 -47.12 36.62
CA ILE A 120 19.33 -48.32 36.66
C ILE A 120 20.72 -47.97 37.20
N VAL A 121 21.37 -46.94 36.66
CA VAL A 121 22.72 -46.54 37.08
C VAL A 121 22.72 -46.11 38.56
N THR A 122 21.70 -45.36 38.97
CA THR A 122 21.54 -44.91 40.36
C THR A 122 21.36 -46.10 41.31
N GLU A 123 20.54 -47.08 40.95
CA GLU A 123 20.32 -48.30 41.71
C GLU A 123 21.60 -49.15 41.79
N ASN A 124 22.31 -49.34 40.67
CA ASN A 124 23.57 -50.06 40.63
C ASN A 124 24.63 -49.43 41.54
N ILE A 125 24.78 -48.11 41.52
CA ILE A 125 25.69 -47.38 42.44
C ILE A 125 25.27 -47.62 43.89
N ASN A 126 23.97 -47.55 44.17
CA ASN A 126 23.43 -47.74 45.52
C ASN A 126 23.70 -49.16 46.05
N VAL A 127 23.36 -50.19 45.27
CA VAL A 127 23.60 -51.60 45.62
C VAL A 127 25.09 -51.86 45.87
N ARG A 128 25.98 -51.33 45.03
CA ARG A 128 27.43 -51.45 45.23
C ARG A 128 27.91 -50.68 46.47
N GLY A 129 27.28 -49.55 46.79
CA GLY A 129 27.55 -48.77 48.00
C GLY A 129 27.23 -49.50 49.31
N HIS A 130 26.37 -50.54 49.27
CA HIS A 130 26.03 -51.37 50.42
C HIS A 130 27.07 -52.47 50.73
N ARG A 131 28.10 -52.66 49.88
CA ARG A 131 29.22 -53.57 50.18
C ARG A 131 29.96 -53.10 51.44
N ARG A 132 30.51 -54.05 52.22
CA ARG A 132 31.13 -53.79 53.52
C ARG A 132 32.53 -54.36 53.60
N GLY A 133 33.35 -53.79 54.49
CA GLY A 133 34.72 -54.27 54.73
C GLY A 133 35.58 -54.19 53.48
N VAL A 134 36.36 -55.24 53.22
CA VAL A 134 37.30 -55.33 52.09
C VAL A 134 36.58 -55.29 50.73
N ASP A 135 35.30 -55.66 50.66
CA ASP A 135 34.51 -55.65 49.42
C ASP A 135 34.03 -54.24 49.02
N LYS A 136 34.19 -53.24 49.89
CA LYS A 136 33.88 -51.85 49.57
C LYS A 136 35.06 -51.20 48.83
N VAL A 137 35.15 -51.48 47.53
CA VAL A 137 36.23 -51.03 46.66
C VAL A 137 35.70 -50.07 45.59
N GLU A 138 36.42 -48.97 45.36
CA GLU A 138 36.26 -48.12 44.17
C GLU A 138 37.00 -48.76 43.00
N ASP A 139 36.38 -49.76 42.39
CA ASP A 139 36.90 -50.44 41.21
C ASP A 139 36.52 -49.68 39.92
N GLY A 140 37.06 -50.14 38.78
CA GLY A 140 36.77 -49.53 37.48
C GLY A 140 35.28 -49.50 37.12
N VAL A 141 34.48 -50.44 37.63
CA VAL A 141 33.04 -50.45 37.40
C VAL A 141 32.33 -49.36 38.21
N GLN A 142 32.74 -49.12 39.46
CA GLN A 142 32.21 -48.02 40.27
C GLN A 142 32.47 -46.66 39.61
N GLU A 143 33.68 -46.45 39.09
CA GLU A 143 34.04 -45.22 38.37
C GLU A 143 33.28 -45.07 37.05
N ALA A 144 33.13 -46.14 36.28
CA ALA A 144 32.34 -46.13 35.05
C ALA A 144 30.87 -45.76 35.32
N LEU A 145 30.26 -46.30 36.38
CA LEU A 145 28.88 -45.98 36.78
C LEU A 145 28.73 -44.50 37.20
N LYS A 146 29.69 -43.95 37.96
CA LYS A 146 29.69 -42.51 38.31
C LYS A 146 29.78 -41.64 37.06
N LEU A 147 30.61 -42.02 36.10
CA LEU A 147 30.75 -41.30 34.83
C LEU A 147 29.48 -41.37 33.99
N GLU A 148 28.86 -42.56 33.89
CA GLU A 148 27.58 -42.76 33.21
C GLU A 148 26.46 -41.92 33.83
N LEU A 149 26.37 -41.88 35.17
CA LEU A 149 25.41 -41.05 35.90
C LEU A 149 25.57 -39.56 35.54
N ASN A 150 26.81 -39.07 35.55
CA ASN A 150 27.10 -37.68 35.20
C ASN A 150 26.76 -37.38 33.73
N LEU A 151 27.07 -38.31 32.81
CA LEU A 151 26.73 -38.17 31.40
C LEU A 151 25.22 -38.09 31.19
N LEU A 152 24.45 -39.00 31.80
CA LEU A 152 22.99 -39.01 31.69
C LEU A 152 22.38 -37.72 32.22
N ARG A 153 22.85 -37.21 33.37
CA ARG A 153 22.40 -35.92 33.93
C ARG A 153 22.71 -34.76 32.99
N ASN A 154 23.93 -34.70 32.43
CA ASN A 154 24.31 -33.68 31.47
C ASN A 154 23.42 -33.72 30.21
N VAL A 155 23.12 -34.91 29.69
CA VAL A 155 22.19 -35.07 28.55
C VAL A 155 20.80 -34.57 28.90
N GLN A 156 20.26 -34.93 30.08
CA GLN A 156 18.97 -34.43 30.54
C GLN A 156 18.93 -32.91 30.64
N ASP A 157 19.99 -32.29 31.16
CA ASP A 157 20.06 -30.84 31.32
C ASP A 157 20.14 -30.11 29.98
N ILE A 158 20.89 -30.66 29.01
CA ILE A 158 20.93 -30.13 27.64
C ILE A 158 19.54 -30.23 27.00
N LEU A 159 18.89 -31.40 27.07
CA LEU A 159 17.55 -31.59 26.51
C LEU A 159 16.54 -30.62 27.12
N ARG A 160 16.51 -30.47 28.46
CA ARG A 160 15.61 -29.51 29.13
C ARG A 160 15.85 -28.07 28.67
N LYS A 161 17.11 -27.65 28.55
CA LYS A 161 17.47 -26.30 28.07
C LYS A 161 17.02 -26.09 26.63
N THR A 162 17.27 -27.04 25.74
CA THR A 162 16.90 -26.92 24.33
C THR A 162 15.38 -26.99 24.12
N ILE A 163 14.66 -27.80 24.90
CA ILE A 163 13.18 -27.80 24.90
C ILE A 163 12.66 -26.42 25.30
N CYS A 164 13.16 -25.83 26.38
CA CYS A 164 12.77 -24.48 26.82
C CYS A 164 13.08 -23.41 25.74
N GLN A 165 14.22 -23.52 25.06
CA GLN A 165 14.55 -22.64 23.92
C GLN A 165 13.55 -22.80 22.77
N ALA A 166 13.21 -24.03 22.40
CA ALA A 166 12.22 -24.31 21.36
C ALA A 166 10.82 -23.78 21.76
N GLU A 167 10.42 -23.93 23.02
CA GLU A 167 9.16 -23.35 23.54
C GLU A 167 9.11 -21.84 23.42
N ASN A 168 10.21 -21.16 23.75
CA ASN A 168 10.31 -19.71 23.64
C ASN A 168 10.32 -19.23 22.19
N GLN A 169 10.80 -20.05 21.25
CA GLN A 169 10.77 -19.73 19.81
C GLN A 169 9.38 -19.97 19.17
N ILE A 170 8.60 -20.91 19.71
CA ILE A 170 7.23 -21.20 19.24
C ILE A 170 6.22 -20.18 19.78
N ARG A 171 6.47 -19.61 20.96
CA ARG A 171 5.64 -18.59 21.61
C ARG A 171 5.67 -17.24 20.91
#